data_AF-A0A7Y2J0Z4-F1
#
_entry.id   AF-A0A7Y2J0Z4-F1
#
_cell.length_a   1.000
_cell.length_b   1.000
_cell.length_c   1.000
_cell.angle_alpha   90.00
_cell.angle_beta   90.00
_cell.angle_gamma   90.00
#
_symmetry.space_group_name_H-M   'P 1'
#
loop_
_entity.id
_entity.type
_entity.pdbx_description
1 polymer ?
#
loop_
_entity_poly.entity_id
_entity_poly.type
_entity_poly.pdbx_seq_one_letter_code
_entity_poly.pdbx_strand_id
1 'polypeptide(L)'
;MPDLLIELFSEEIPARMQKRASEDLQRLITNGLVEAGLTYAGAAAFATPRRLTLALEGLTAESPTLREERKGPRTDAPDKALEGFLRATGLTKDQLEARADKKGEVWFATIERPGRPAAEIVAEVLETTIRNFPWPKSMRWGAGSLRWVRPLHSILCILSDEAGVTTVPLDIDGITSGDTTRGHRFLSPDAFAVTSFDDYTAKLKRAFVVLSPTERADHIWADATSTAFAQGLEVVEDPGLLAEVAGLVEWPVVLMGAIDDDFLELPPEVLQTSMKEHQKFF
;
A
#
# COMPACT_ATOMS: atom_id res chain seq x y z
N MET A 1 17.47 9.51 3.12
CA MET A 1 16.62 8.31 3.33
C MET A 1 15.56 8.37 2.26
N PRO A 2 15.40 7.35 1.42
CA PRO A 2 14.39 7.35 0.37
C PRO A 2 12.96 7.36 0.92
N ASP A 3 12.07 8.02 0.21
CA ASP A 3 10.64 7.88 0.35
C ASP A 3 10.15 6.77 -0.60
N LEU A 4 9.10 6.06 -0.19
CA LEU A 4 8.50 4.98 -0.98
C LEU A 4 7.09 5.36 -1.38
N LEU A 5 6.79 5.25 -2.68
CA LEU A 5 5.44 5.39 -3.20
C LEU A 5 5.02 4.07 -3.87
N ILE A 6 3.88 3.54 -3.44
CA ILE A 6 3.21 2.38 -4.04
C ILE A 6 1.81 2.80 -4.49
N GLU A 7 1.44 2.46 -5.72
CA GLU A 7 0.06 2.43 -6.18
C GLU A 7 -0.28 1.07 -6.79
N LEU A 8 -1.43 0.54 -6.37
CA LEU A 8 -2.09 -0.62 -6.98
C LEU A 8 -3.33 -0.12 -7.72
N PHE A 9 -3.22 -0.02 -9.05
CA PHE A 9 -4.30 0.49 -9.90
C PHE A 9 -5.12 -0.66 -10.46
N SER A 10 -6.42 -0.69 -10.17
CA SER A 10 -7.35 -1.76 -10.57
C SER A 10 -8.65 -1.22 -11.17
N GLU A 11 -9.50 -2.11 -11.66
CA GLU A 11 -10.93 -1.80 -11.82
C GLU A 11 -11.59 -1.48 -10.46
N GLU A 12 -12.85 -1.01 -10.53
CA GLU A 12 -13.58 -0.43 -9.40
C GLU A 12 -13.71 -1.32 -8.15
N ILE A 13 -13.01 -0.91 -7.10
CA ILE A 13 -13.08 -1.43 -5.74
C ILE A 13 -14.37 -0.95 -5.10
N PRO A 14 -15.24 -1.84 -4.58
CA PRO A 14 -16.46 -1.43 -3.89
C PRO A 14 -16.16 -0.46 -2.74
N ALA A 15 -16.89 0.67 -2.66
CA ALA A 15 -16.68 1.73 -1.66
C ALA A 15 -16.55 1.19 -0.22
N ARG A 16 -17.45 0.27 0.16
CA ARG A 16 -17.45 -0.39 1.48
C ARG A 16 -16.17 -1.17 1.83
N MET A 17 -15.33 -1.50 0.85
CA MET A 17 -14.08 -2.24 1.03
C MET A 17 -12.84 -1.34 1.06
N GLN A 18 -12.94 -0.10 0.56
CA GLN A 18 -11.78 0.76 0.28
C GLN A 18 -11.01 1.14 1.55
N LYS A 19 -11.72 1.63 2.58
CA LYS A 19 -11.07 2.05 3.85
C LYS A 19 -10.26 0.93 4.48
N ARG A 20 -10.89 -0.25 4.62
CA ARG A 20 -10.21 -1.42 5.18
C ARG A 20 -9.04 -1.87 4.30
N ALA A 21 -9.19 -1.81 2.98
CA ALA A 21 -8.12 -2.16 2.06
C ALA A 21 -6.92 -1.21 2.16
N SER A 22 -7.11 0.10 2.30
CA SER A 22 -6.00 1.03 2.53
C SER A 22 -5.30 0.78 3.87
N GLU A 23 -6.07 0.50 4.93
CA GLU A 23 -5.52 0.15 6.26
C GLU A 23 -4.74 -1.18 6.23
N ASP A 24 -5.27 -2.19 5.54
CA ASP A 24 -4.61 -3.49 5.36
C ASP A 24 -3.33 -3.36 4.52
N LEU A 25 -3.33 -2.56 3.45
CA LEU A 25 -2.13 -2.28 2.66
C LEU A 25 -1.04 -1.63 3.52
N GLN A 26 -1.40 -0.57 4.25
CA GLN A 26 -0.46 0.11 5.14
C GLN A 26 0.15 -0.87 6.13
N ARG A 27 -0.69 -1.59 6.88
CA ARG A 27 -0.26 -2.53 7.91
C ARG A 27 0.62 -3.64 7.36
N LEU A 28 0.23 -4.28 6.26
CA LEU A 28 0.97 -5.42 5.69
C LEU A 28 2.35 -4.99 5.20
N ILE A 29 2.43 -3.87 4.49
CA ILE A 29 3.71 -3.36 4.00
C ILE A 29 4.57 -2.89 5.17
N THR A 30 4.07 -2.02 6.05
CA THR A 30 4.90 -1.49 7.14
C THR A 30 5.41 -2.57 8.07
N ASN A 31 4.59 -3.57 8.39
CA ASN A 31 5.03 -4.71 9.22
C ASN A 31 6.10 -5.53 8.49
N GLY A 32 5.89 -5.86 7.22
CA GLY A 32 6.86 -6.62 6.44
C GLY A 32 8.21 -5.90 6.30
N LEU A 33 8.20 -4.57 6.11
CA LEU A 33 9.43 -3.77 6.05
C LEU A 33 10.17 -3.78 7.39
N VAL A 34 9.45 -3.61 8.51
CA VAL A 34 10.04 -3.63 9.86
C VAL A 34 10.58 -5.01 10.23
N GLU A 35 9.84 -6.07 9.92
CA GLU A 35 10.29 -7.46 10.12
C GLU A 35 11.56 -7.78 9.32
N ALA A 36 11.70 -7.19 8.13
CA ALA A 36 12.90 -7.28 7.31
C ALA A 36 14.05 -6.35 7.74
N GLY A 37 13.86 -5.56 8.80
CA GLY A 37 14.89 -4.72 9.41
C GLY A 37 14.96 -3.29 8.87
N LEU A 38 13.99 -2.83 8.09
CA LEU A 38 13.91 -1.43 7.67
C LEU A 38 13.14 -0.58 8.69
N THR A 39 13.43 0.71 8.73
CA THR A 39 12.64 1.70 9.50
C THR A 39 12.18 2.83 8.59
N TYR A 40 11.13 3.54 9.02
CA TYR A 40 10.53 4.67 8.31
C TYR A 40 10.06 5.73 9.30
N ALA A 41 9.91 6.98 8.85
CA ALA A 41 9.48 8.12 9.67
C ALA A 41 7.95 8.29 9.71
N GLY A 42 7.29 8.08 8.57
CA GLY A 42 5.84 8.27 8.43
C GLY A 42 5.26 7.33 7.37
N ALA A 43 3.96 7.03 7.49
CA ALA A 43 3.23 6.24 6.50
C ALA A 43 1.79 6.77 6.38
N ALA A 44 1.32 6.92 5.14
CA ALA A 44 -0.04 7.31 4.83
C ALA A 44 -0.59 6.45 3.69
N ALA A 45 -1.77 5.87 3.90
CA ALA A 45 -2.48 5.12 2.87
C ALA A 45 -3.76 5.83 2.42
N PHE A 46 -4.05 5.66 1.14
CA PHE A 46 -5.18 6.28 0.46
C PHE A 46 -5.91 5.25 -0.39
N ALA A 47 -7.18 5.52 -0.65
CA ALA A 47 -7.98 4.73 -1.58
C ALA A 47 -8.85 5.65 -2.43
N THR A 48 -9.03 5.24 -3.68
CA THR A 48 -10.05 5.75 -4.59
C THR A 48 -10.84 4.56 -5.15
N PRO A 49 -11.91 4.76 -5.95
CA PRO A 49 -12.57 3.67 -6.66
C PRO A 49 -11.61 2.71 -7.37
N ARG A 50 -10.46 3.17 -7.87
CA ARG A 50 -9.56 2.36 -8.72
C ARG A 50 -8.16 2.21 -8.17
N ARG A 51 -7.88 2.72 -6.97
CA ARG A 51 -6.52 2.81 -6.42
C ARG A 51 -6.48 2.41 -4.97
N LEU A 52 -5.43 1.66 -4.61
CA LEU A 52 -4.87 1.67 -3.28
C LEU A 52 -3.48 2.29 -3.38
N THR A 53 -3.20 3.29 -2.56
CA THR A 53 -1.91 4.00 -2.55
C THR A 53 -1.32 3.96 -1.15
N LEU A 54 -0.01 3.81 -1.07
CA LEU A 54 0.75 3.90 0.16
C LEU A 54 1.99 4.78 -0.09
N ALA A 55 2.15 5.81 0.74
CA ALA A 55 3.33 6.66 0.78
C ALA A 55 4.03 6.47 2.13
N LEU A 56 5.33 6.18 2.11
CA LEU A 56 6.20 6.13 3.30
C LEU A 56 7.28 7.20 3.17
N GLU A 57 7.54 7.88 4.27
CA GLU A 57 8.58 8.89 4.38
C GLU A 57 9.79 8.35 5.15
N GLY A 58 11.00 8.68 4.68
CA GLY A 58 12.24 8.44 5.41
C GLY A 58 12.54 6.96 5.65
N LEU A 59 12.34 6.11 4.64
CA LEU A 59 12.69 4.69 4.67
C LEU A 59 14.23 4.53 4.71
N THR A 60 14.75 3.61 5.52
CA THR A 60 16.18 3.27 5.48
C THR A 60 16.55 2.65 4.14
N ALA A 61 17.72 3.01 3.59
CA ALA A 61 18.15 2.55 2.25
C ALA A 61 18.51 1.05 2.20
N GLU A 62 18.83 0.47 3.36
CA GLU A 62 19.16 -0.95 3.52
C GLU A 62 18.82 -1.43 4.94
N SER A 63 18.63 -2.73 5.11
CA SER A 63 18.49 -3.35 6.43
C SER A 63 19.86 -3.43 7.12
N PRO A 64 19.92 -3.50 8.47
CA PRO A 64 21.19 -3.57 9.17
C PRO A 64 21.92 -4.89 8.92
N THR A 65 23.24 -4.82 8.81
CA THR A 65 24.10 -6.00 8.87
C THR A 65 23.97 -6.66 10.24
N LEU A 66 23.61 -7.94 10.25
CA LEU A 66 23.48 -8.73 11.47
C LEU A 66 24.76 -9.50 11.74
N ARG A 67 25.26 -9.42 12.97
CA ARG A 67 26.42 -10.19 13.44
C ARG A 67 26.00 -11.09 14.59
N GLU A 68 26.11 -12.39 14.38
CA GLU A 68 25.83 -13.41 15.39
C GLU A 68 27.14 -14.08 15.80
N GLU A 69 27.45 -14.06 17.10
CA GLU A 69 28.56 -14.82 17.65
C GLU A 69 28.09 -16.18 18.15
N ARG A 70 28.61 -17.25 17.55
CA ARG A 70 28.33 -18.61 17.96
C ARG A 70 29.54 -19.19 18.68
N LYS A 71 29.31 -19.62 19.93
CA LYS A 71 30.33 -20.33 20.70
C LYS A 71 30.47 -21.76 20.18
N GLY A 72 31.70 -22.11 19.81
CA GLY A 72 32.10 -23.42 19.34
C GLY A 72 32.70 -24.31 20.43
N PRO A 73 33.29 -25.45 20.03
CA PRO A 73 34.00 -26.32 20.95
C PRO A 73 35.31 -25.68 21.46
N ARG A 74 35.93 -26.30 22.47
CA ARG A 74 37.26 -25.91 22.93
C ARG A 74 38.30 -26.04 21.81
N THR A 75 39.39 -25.26 21.87
CA THR A 75 40.45 -25.31 20.87
C THR A 75 41.21 -26.64 20.86
N ASP A 76 41.16 -27.38 21.97
CA ASP A 76 41.71 -28.74 22.15
C ASP A 76 40.68 -29.87 21.99
N ALA A 77 39.45 -29.57 21.56
CA ALA A 77 38.44 -30.58 21.32
C ALA A 77 38.79 -31.47 20.11
N PRO A 78 38.28 -32.72 20.02
CA PRO A 78 38.55 -33.61 18.90
C PRO A 78 38.16 -32.98 17.55
N ASP A 79 38.93 -33.26 16.49
CA ASP A 79 38.74 -32.67 15.17
C ASP A 79 37.30 -32.84 14.64
N LYS A 80 36.66 -33.98 14.94
CA LYS A 80 35.25 -34.25 14.58
C LYS A 80 34.26 -33.22 15.16
N ALA A 81 34.54 -32.69 16.36
CA ALA A 81 33.71 -31.66 16.98
C ALA A 81 33.90 -30.29 16.29
N LEU A 82 35.14 -29.99 15.88
CA LEU A 82 35.44 -28.79 15.11
C LEU A 82 34.83 -28.86 13.71
N GLU A 83 34.96 -29.97 13.00
CA GLU A 83 34.34 -30.19 11.68
C GLU A 83 32.81 -30.04 11.71
N GLY A 84 32.16 -30.60 12.73
CA GLY A 84 30.72 -30.44 12.93
C GLY A 84 30.32 -28.97 13.16
N PHE A 85 31.15 -28.22 13.89
CA PHE A 85 30.94 -26.79 14.11
C PHE A 85 31.13 -25.96 12.85
N LEU A 86 32.22 -26.19 12.10
CA LEU A 86 32.48 -25.53 10.81
C LEU A 86 31.37 -25.80 9.79
N ARG A 87 30.85 -27.04 9.73
CA ARG A 87 29.71 -27.36 8.86
C ARG A 87 28.43 -26.65 9.29
N ALA A 88 28.22 -26.44 10.59
CA ALA A 88 27.03 -25.78 11.11
C ALA A 88 27.08 -24.25 10.99
N THR A 89 28.27 -23.65 10.91
CA THR A 89 28.45 -22.20 10.71
C THR A 89 28.70 -21.83 9.25
N GLY A 90 29.14 -22.79 8.42
CA GLY A 90 29.55 -22.55 7.04
C GLY A 90 30.90 -21.83 6.90
N LEU A 91 31.62 -21.63 8.01
CA LEU A 91 32.91 -20.93 8.05
C LEU A 91 34.08 -21.92 7.97
N THR A 92 35.26 -21.40 7.64
CA THR A 92 36.52 -22.13 7.69
C THR A 92 37.24 -21.91 9.03
N LYS A 93 38.21 -22.78 9.38
CA LYS A 93 38.89 -22.73 10.68
C LYS A 93 39.64 -21.41 10.91
N ASP A 94 40.21 -20.85 9.85
CA ASP A 94 40.91 -19.55 9.82
C ASP A 94 39.98 -18.34 10.04
N GLN A 95 38.66 -18.53 9.90
CA GLN A 95 37.66 -17.52 10.22
C GLN A 95 37.15 -17.61 11.66
N LEU A 96 37.67 -18.56 12.47
CA LEU A 96 37.32 -18.70 13.87
C LEU A 96 38.30 -17.91 14.75
N GLU A 97 37.76 -17.29 15.80
CA GLU A 97 38.56 -16.60 16.80
C GLU A 97 38.70 -17.48 18.05
N ALA A 98 39.93 -17.71 18.49
CA ALA A 98 40.20 -18.40 19.73
C ALA A 98 40.11 -17.39 20.89
N ARG A 99 39.20 -17.62 21.84
CA ARG A 99 39.01 -16.73 23.01
C ARG A 99 39.09 -17.53 24.31
N ALA A 100 39.66 -16.91 25.33
CA ALA A 100 39.72 -17.50 26.67
C ALA A 100 38.32 -17.62 27.29
N ASP A 101 37.99 -18.80 27.81
CA ASP A 101 36.78 -19.09 28.57
C ASP A 101 37.12 -19.74 29.92
N LYS A 102 36.14 -19.79 30.85
CA LYS A 102 36.32 -20.23 32.24
C LYS A 102 36.97 -21.61 32.42
N LYS A 103 37.00 -22.45 31.37
CA LYS A 103 37.54 -23.82 31.38
C LYS A 103 38.60 -24.10 30.30
N GLY A 104 39.14 -23.07 29.65
CA GLY A 104 40.11 -23.20 28.54
C GLY A 104 39.78 -22.28 27.38
N GLU A 105 40.57 -22.33 26.32
CA GLU A 105 40.33 -21.56 25.10
C GLU A 105 39.27 -22.25 24.23
N VAL A 106 38.35 -21.47 23.66
CA VAL A 106 37.23 -21.94 22.83
C VAL A 106 37.20 -21.19 21.51
N TRP A 107 36.72 -21.88 20.47
CA TRP A 107 36.47 -21.26 19.19
C TRP A 107 35.19 -20.43 19.23
N PHE A 108 35.23 -19.23 18.67
CA PHE A 108 34.07 -18.40 18.36
C PHE A 108 33.96 -18.21 16.85
N ALA A 109 32.76 -18.38 16.34
CA ALA A 109 32.40 -18.05 14.96
C ALA A 109 31.60 -16.75 14.96
N THR A 110 32.05 -15.75 14.20
CA THR A 110 31.24 -14.56 13.92
C THR A 110 30.58 -14.76 12.56
N ILE A 111 29.27 -14.97 12.56
CA ILE A 111 28.47 -15.10 11.34
C ILE A 111 27.93 -13.71 11.02
N GLU A 112 28.39 -13.13 9.91
CA GLU A 112 27.94 -11.83 9.42
C GLU A 112 26.95 -12.04 8.26
N ARG A 113 25.77 -11.43 8.37
CA ARG A 113 24.78 -11.39 7.31
C ARG A 113 24.66 -9.94 6.84
N PRO A 114 25.11 -9.61 5.61
CA PRO A 114 25.05 -8.24 5.13
C PRO A 114 23.59 -7.77 5.05
N GLY A 115 23.41 -6.47 5.25
CA GLY A 115 22.16 -5.79 4.97
C GLY A 115 21.69 -6.03 3.54
N ARG A 116 20.37 -5.95 3.34
CA ARG A 116 19.75 -6.03 2.01
C ARG A 116 19.28 -4.64 1.58
N PRO A 117 19.44 -4.26 0.30
CA PRO A 117 18.89 -3.01 -0.22
C PRO A 117 17.38 -2.92 -0.01
N ALA A 118 16.88 -1.73 0.30
CA ALA A 118 15.46 -1.49 0.53
C ALA A 118 14.59 -1.90 -0.66
N ALA A 119 15.06 -1.67 -1.90
CA ALA A 119 14.35 -2.05 -3.11
C ALA A 119 14.04 -3.56 -3.17
N GLU A 120 14.99 -4.42 -2.79
CA GLU A 120 14.78 -5.87 -2.80
C GLU A 120 13.76 -6.30 -1.73
N ILE A 121 13.86 -5.71 -0.54
CA ILE A 121 12.93 -5.97 0.56
C ILE A 121 11.52 -5.50 0.19
N VAL A 122 11.39 -4.29 -0.36
CA VAL A 122 10.11 -3.72 -0.80
C VAL A 122 9.47 -4.60 -1.87
N ALA A 123 10.23 -5.07 -2.86
CA ALA A 123 9.73 -5.96 -3.90
C ALA A 123 9.15 -7.27 -3.30
N GLU A 124 9.89 -7.93 -2.41
CA GLU A 124 9.47 -9.17 -1.75
C GLU A 124 8.23 -8.98 -0.86
N VAL A 125 8.21 -7.91 -0.06
CA VAL A 125 7.10 -7.58 0.84
C VAL A 125 5.84 -7.19 0.04
N LEU A 126 6.00 -6.41 -1.02
CA LEU A 126 4.89 -6.01 -1.89
C LEU A 126 4.32 -7.20 -2.66
N GLU A 127 5.17 -8.09 -3.19
CA GLU A 127 4.72 -9.33 -3.83
C GLU A 127 3.90 -10.19 -2.86
N THR A 128 4.45 -10.41 -1.66
CA THR A 128 3.78 -11.20 -0.63
C THR A 128 2.45 -10.57 -0.23
N THR A 129 2.41 -9.24 -0.10
CA THR A 129 1.20 -8.49 0.25
C THR A 129 0.13 -8.62 -0.84
N ILE A 130 0.49 -8.46 -2.11
CA ILE A 130 -0.46 -8.55 -3.22
C ILE A 130 -1.01 -9.97 -3.35
N ARG A 131 -0.16 -11.00 -3.25
CA ARG A 131 -0.59 -12.40 -3.37
C ARG A 131 -1.50 -12.87 -2.23
N ASN A 132 -1.32 -12.30 -1.03
CA ASN A 132 -2.02 -12.70 0.19
C ASN A 132 -3.01 -11.63 0.70
N PHE A 133 -3.38 -10.67 -0.16
CA PHE A 133 -4.17 -9.53 0.27
C PHE A 133 -5.55 -9.97 0.82
N PRO A 134 -5.95 -9.50 2.02
CA PRO A 134 -7.09 -10.03 2.77
C PRO A 134 -8.44 -9.49 2.27
N TRP A 135 -8.69 -9.58 0.96
CA TRP A 135 -9.97 -9.20 0.37
C TRP A 135 -11.11 -10.03 0.95
N PRO A 136 -12.21 -9.41 1.44
CA PRO A 136 -13.39 -10.14 1.91
C PRO A 136 -14.01 -11.03 0.81
N LYS A 137 -13.85 -10.59 -0.45
CA LYS A 137 -14.21 -11.36 -1.64
C LYS A 137 -13.20 -11.05 -2.74
N SER A 138 -12.43 -12.05 -3.15
CA SER A 138 -11.51 -11.99 -4.29
C SER A 138 -11.93 -12.94 -5.40
N MET A 139 -11.45 -12.67 -6.61
CA MET A 139 -11.70 -13.47 -7.81
C MET A 139 -10.39 -13.66 -8.58
N ARG A 140 -10.36 -14.68 -9.43
CA ARG A 140 -9.36 -14.82 -10.49
C ARG A 140 -9.95 -14.25 -11.77
N TRP A 141 -9.12 -13.59 -12.56
CA TRP A 141 -9.55 -12.87 -13.76
C TRP A 141 -8.86 -13.42 -15.00
N GLY A 142 -9.63 -13.63 -16.07
CA GLY A 142 -9.13 -14.21 -17.32
C GLY A 142 -8.48 -15.58 -17.10
N ALA A 143 -7.28 -15.76 -17.66
CA ALA A 143 -6.45 -16.95 -17.47
C ALA A 143 -5.46 -16.84 -16.29
N GLY A 144 -5.48 -15.72 -15.55
CA GLY A 144 -4.53 -15.43 -14.47
C GLY A 144 -4.81 -16.20 -13.19
N SER A 145 -3.77 -16.36 -12.37
CA SER A 145 -3.84 -17.09 -11.09
C SER A 145 -4.03 -16.16 -9.90
N LEU A 146 -3.61 -14.89 -10.05
CA LEU A 146 -3.75 -13.82 -9.07
C LEU A 146 -5.20 -13.67 -8.59
N ARG A 147 -5.37 -13.66 -7.27
CA ARG A 147 -6.64 -13.37 -6.62
C ARG A 147 -6.67 -11.90 -6.22
N TRP A 148 -7.57 -11.13 -6.80
CA TRP A 148 -7.76 -9.71 -6.48
C TRP A 148 -9.25 -9.36 -6.43
N VAL A 149 -9.61 -8.24 -5.81
CA VAL A 149 -11.02 -7.80 -5.72
C VAL A 149 -11.64 -7.59 -7.11
N ARG A 150 -10.84 -7.05 -8.03
CA ARG A 150 -11.14 -6.78 -9.45
C ARG A 150 -9.85 -6.91 -10.27
N PRO A 151 -9.84 -6.84 -11.61
CA PRO A 151 -8.58 -6.88 -12.35
C PRO A 151 -7.61 -5.78 -11.90
N LEU A 152 -6.40 -6.16 -11.48
CA LEU A 152 -5.26 -5.26 -11.26
C LEU A 152 -4.62 -4.96 -12.63
N HIS A 153 -4.39 -3.69 -12.92
CA HIS A 153 -3.93 -3.22 -14.23
C HIS A 153 -2.47 -2.78 -14.23
N SER A 154 -2.03 -2.10 -13.17
CA SER A 154 -0.66 -1.64 -13.05
C SER A 154 -0.23 -1.52 -11.60
N ILE A 155 1.09 -1.62 -11.41
CA ILE A 155 1.75 -1.37 -10.14
C ILE A 155 2.73 -0.22 -10.38
N LEU A 156 2.58 0.86 -9.62
CA LEU A 156 3.61 1.89 -9.51
C LEU A 156 4.36 1.62 -8.21
N CYS A 157 5.68 1.51 -8.28
CA CYS A 157 6.50 1.32 -7.09
C CYS A 157 7.85 2.02 -7.29
N ILE A 158 8.03 3.15 -6.62
CA ILE A 158 9.24 3.97 -6.73
C ILE A 158 9.84 4.27 -5.36
N LEU A 159 11.16 4.35 -5.33
CA LEU A 159 11.95 4.94 -4.25
C LEU A 159 12.51 6.28 -4.74
N SER A 160 12.32 7.34 -3.96
CA SER A 160 12.80 8.68 -4.31
C SER A 160 13.59 9.30 -3.17
N ASP A 161 14.79 9.82 -3.46
CA ASP A 161 15.60 10.59 -2.52
C ASP A 161 16.28 11.79 -3.22
N GLU A 162 17.23 12.44 -2.54
CA GLU A 162 17.99 13.56 -3.10
C GLU A 162 18.82 13.19 -4.34
N ALA A 163 19.18 11.92 -4.51
CA ALA A 163 19.95 11.44 -5.67
C ALA A 163 19.06 11.17 -6.89
N GLY A 164 17.75 10.96 -6.68
CA GLY A 164 16.77 10.85 -7.76
C GLY A 164 15.67 9.84 -7.45
N VAL A 165 15.00 9.38 -8.50
CA VAL A 165 13.93 8.39 -8.44
C VAL A 165 14.37 7.09 -9.09
N THR A 166 14.02 5.97 -8.47
CA THR A 166 14.27 4.62 -9.00
C THR A 166 13.02 3.77 -8.86
N THR A 167 12.69 3.01 -9.90
CA THR A 167 11.62 2.01 -9.84
C THR A 167 12.11 0.78 -9.09
N VAL A 168 11.28 0.26 -8.19
CA VAL A 168 11.53 -1.01 -7.52
C VAL A 168 11.15 -2.15 -8.47
N PRO A 169 12.09 -3.01 -8.91
CA PRO A 169 11.80 -4.06 -9.88
C PRO A 169 10.94 -5.16 -9.26
N LEU A 170 9.75 -5.36 -9.80
CA LEU A 170 8.77 -6.36 -9.38
C LEU A 170 7.93 -6.78 -10.58
N ASP A 171 7.62 -8.07 -10.69
CA ASP A 171 6.64 -8.59 -11.64
C ASP A 171 5.67 -9.52 -10.91
N ILE A 172 4.37 -9.29 -11.08
CA ILE A 172 3.33 -10.15 -10.52
C ILE A 172 2.39 -10.59 -11.62
N ASP A 173 2.51 -11.86 -12.01
CA ASP A 173 1.67 -12.48 -13.04
C ASP A 173 1.67 -11.65 -14.35
N GLY A 174 2.83 -11.08 -14.71
CA GLY A 174 3.02 -10.24 -15.91
C GLY A 174 2.70 -8.76 -15.74
N ILE A 175 2.34 -8.31 -14.53
CA ILE A 175 2.21 -6.89 -14.19
C ILE A 175 3.54 -6.42 -13.62
N THR A 176 4.38 -5.83 -14.49
CA THR A 176 5.66 -5.25 -14.08
C THR A 176 5.44 -3.88 -13.43
N SER A 177 6.14 -3.62 -12.33
CA SER A 177 6.14 -2.33 -11.67
C SER A 177 6.78 -1.23 -12.52
N GLY A 178 6.29 0.00 -12.38
CA GLY A 178 6.80 1.17 -13.10
C GLY A 178 6.73 2.46 -12.27
N ASP A 179 6.96 3.58 -12.95
CA ASP A 179 6.83 4.95 -12.44
C ASP A 179 5.59 5.67 -12.99
N THR A 180 4.77 4.99 -13.80
CA THR A 180 3.59 5.58 -14.45
C THR A 180 2.29 5.27 -13.74
N THR A 181 1.43 6.28 -13.65
CA THR A 181 0.02 6.13 -13.27
C THR A 181 -0.87 6.69 -14.39
N ARG A 182 -2.18 6.79 -14.15
CA ARG A 182 -3.21 7.32 -15.07
C ARG A 182 -4.07 8.34 -14.36
N GLY A 183 -4.75 9.22 -15.08
CA GLY A 183 -5.76 10.10 -14.50
C GLY A 183 -7.16 9.49 -14.40
N HIS A 184 -8.16 10.37 -14.32
CA HIS A 184 -9.56 10.00 -14.30
C HIS A 184 -9.97 9.20 -15.55
N ARG A 185 -10.79 8.16 -15.38
CA ARG A 185 -11.16 7.20 -16.44
C ARG A 185 -11.69 7.87 -17.70
N PHE A 186 -12.43 8.96 -17.53
CA PHE A 186 -13.13 9.64 -18.62
C PHE A 186 -12.62 11.05 -18.90
N LEU A 187 -12.10 11.74 -17.87
CA LEU A 187 -11.75 13.17 -17.98
C LEU A 187 -10.27 13.36 -18.38
N SER A 188 -9.40 12.40 -18.04
CA SER A 188 -7.97 12.44 -18.34
C SER A 188 -7.37 11.03 -18.28
N PRO A 189 -7.71 10.12 -19.23
CA PRO A 189 -7.36 8.70 -19.17
C PRO A 189 -5.88 8.38 -19.43
N ASP A 190 -5.13 9.37 -19.90
CA ASP A 190 -3.74 9.21 -20.31
C ASP A 190 -2.83 8.85 -19.14
N ALA A 191 -1.79 8.08 -19.46
CA ALA A 191 -0.77 7.70 -18.50
C ALA A 191 0.29 8.80 -18.36
N PHE A 192 0.84 8.96 -17.18
CA PHE A 192 1.93 9.89 -16.89
C PHE A 192 2.87 9.33 -15.82
N ALA A 193 4.16 9.62 -15.96
CA ALA A 193 5.19 9.26 -14.99
C ALA A 193 5.16 10.20 -13.78
N VAL A 194 5.57 9.69 -12.61
CA VAL A 194 5.71 10.47 -11.38
C VAL A 194 7.06 10.21 -10.72
N THR A 195 7.55 11.20 -9.97
CA THR A 195 8.90 11.14 -9.37
C THR A 195 8.91 11.15 -7.85
N SER A 196 7.79 11.48 -7.21
CA SER A 196 7.62 11.52 -5.75
C SER A 196 6.14 11.48 -5.40
N PHE A 197 5.81 11.37 -4.10
CA PHE A 197 4.43 11.45 -3.64
C PHE A 197 3.78 12.83 -3.90
N ASP A 198 4.54 13.92 -3.72
CA ASP A 198 4.06 15.27 -4.01
C ASP A 198 3.77 15.49 -5.50
N ASP A 199 4.67 15.02 -6.37
CA ASP A 199 4.45 15.08 -7.82
C ASP A 199 3.24 14.22 -8.24
N TYR A 200 3.11 13.03 -7.65
CA TYR A 200 1.97 12.14 -7.85
C TYR A 200 0.64 12.79 -7.48
N THR A 201 0.52 13.36 -6.28
CA THR A 201 -0.72 14.02 -5.83
C THR A 201 -1.05 15.24 -6.68
N ALA A 202 -0.06 16.07 -7.01
CA ALA A 202 -0.25 17.24 -7.85
C ALA A 202 -0.71 16.87 -9.28
N LYS A 203 -0.09 15.87 -9.89
CA LYS A 203 -0.46 15.40 -11.24
C LYS A 203 -1.81 14.70 -11.26
N LEU A 204 -2.13 13.88 -10.26
CA LEU A 204 -3.46 13.28 -10.11
C LEU A 204 -4.54 14.36 -10.02
N LYS A 205 -4.35 15.40 -9.21
CA LYS A 205 -5.32 16.49 -9.08
C LYS A 205 -5.53 17.23 -10.40
N ARG A 206 -4.45 17.49 -11.16
CA ARG A 206 -4.55 18.06 -12.53
C ARG A 206 -5.25 17.12 -13.51
N ALA A 207 -5.16 15.81 -13.29
CA ALA A 207 -5.78 14.77 -14.09
C ALA A 207 -7.15 14.32 -13.52
N PHE A 208 -7.83 15.20 -12.77
CA PHE A 208 -9.16 14.99 -12.20
C PHE A 208 -9.25 13.79 -11.24
N VAL A 209 -8.27 13.65 -10.35
CA VAL A 209 -8.31 12.65 -9.27
C VAL A 209 -7.96 13.33 -7.95
N VAL A 210 -8.93 13.39 -7.05
CA VAL A 210 -8.71 13.76 -5.65
C VAL A 210 -8.36 12.47 -4.90
N LEU A 211 -7.11 12.35 -4.43
CA LEU A 211 -6.61 11.11 -3.82
C LEU A 211 -7.19 10.86 -2.42
N SER A 212 -7.30 11.91 -1.61
CA SER A 212 -7.73 11.80 -0.22
C SER A 212 -9.25 11.54 -0.11
N PRO A 213 -9.68 10.45 0.56
CA PRO A 213 -11.11 10.20 0.78
C PRO A 213 -11.76 11.30 1.64
N THR A 214 -11.02 11.86 2.59
CA THR A 214 -11.50 12.98 3.42
C THR A 214 -11.66 14.25 2.58
N GLU A 215 -10.69 14.58 1.72
CA GLU A 215 -10.81 15.75 0.82
C GLU A 215 -12.01 15.60 -0.12
N ARG A 216 -12.28 14.38 -0.62
CA ARG A 216 -13.47 14.10 -1.42
C ARG A 216 -14.76 14.30 -0.63
N ALA A 217 -14.83 13.75 0.59
CA ALA A 217 -16.00 13.89 1.45
C ALA A 217 -16.29 15.36 1.81
N ASP A 218 -15.26 16.11 2.19
CA ASP A 218 -15.38 17.54 2.55
C ASP A 218 -15.86 18.37 1.37
N HIS A 219 -15.33 18.11 0.16
CA HIS A 219 -15.78 18.76 -1.07
C HIS A 219 -17.25 18.47 -1.35
N ILE A 220 -17.65 17.19 -1.33
CA ILE A 220 -19.06 16.80 -1.56
C ILE A 220 -19.98 17.49 -0.56
N TRP A 221 -19.61 17.50 0.72
CA TRP A 221 -20.43 18.10 1.77
C TRP A 221 -20.58 19.61 1.60
N ALA A 222 -19.47 20.32 1.36
CA ALA A 222 -19.47 21.76 1.17
C ALA A 222 -20.32 22.18 -0.04
N ASP A 223 -20.17 21.49 -1.16
CA ASP A 223 -20.92 21.78 -2.39
C ASP A 223 -22.40 21.42 -2.24
N ALA A 224 -22.73 20.28 -1.63
CA ALA A 224 -24.11 19.88 -1.37
C ALA A 224 -24.83 20.89 -0.46
N THR A 225 -24.18 21.30 0.63
CA THR A 225 -24.75 22.27 1.57
C THR A 225 -24.94 23.63 0.90
N SER A 226 -23.97 24.08 0.12
CA SER A 226 -24.07 25.34 -0.61
C SER A 226 -25.20 25.32 -1.65
N THR A 227 -25.36 24.21 -2.37
CA THR A 227 -26.40 24.06 -3.39
C THR A 227 -27.79 23.97 -2.77
N ALA A 228 -27.95 23.24 -1.67
CA ALA A 228 -29.20 23.15 -0.92
C ALA A 228 -29.61 24.51 -0.33
N PHE A 229 -28.67 25.21 0.30
CA PHE A 229 -28.92 26.53 0.88
C PHE A 229 -29.41 27.53 -0.18
N ALA A 230 -28.85 27.50 -1.39
CA ALA A 230 -29.29 28.36 -2.49
C ALA A 230 -30.75 28.13 -2.93
N GLN A 231 -31.32 26.97 -2.62
CA GLN A 231 -32.73 26.63 -2.87
C GLN A 231 -33.61 26.75 -1.61
N GLY A 232 -33.06 27.20 -0.48
CA GLY A 232 -33.78 27.22 0.79
C GLY A 232 -34.02 25.82 1.38
N LEU A 233 -33.17 24.85 1.01
CA LEU A 233 -33.20 23.47 1.49
C LEU A 233 -32.03 23.20 2.44
N GLU A 234 -32.14 22.12 3.20
CA GLU A 234 -31.07 21.59 4.06
C GLU A 234 -30.69 20.19 3.58
N VAL A 235 -29.39 19.88 3.60
CA VAL A 235 -28.88 18.54 3.27
C VAL A 235 -29.16 17.61 4.44
N VAL A 236 -29.68 16.41 4.17
CA VAL A 236 -29.84 15.39 5.20
C VAL A 236 -28.47 14.83 5.56
N GLU A 237 -28.06 15.01 6.82
CA GLU A 237 -26.75 14.54 7.28
C GLU A 237 -26.71 13.02 7.38
N ASP A 238 -25.81 12.42 6.61
CA ASP A 238 -25.52 11.00 6.69
C ASP A 238 -24.02 10.76 6.44
N PRO A 239 -23.21 10.65 7.51
CA PRO A 239 -21.77 10.43 7.38
C PRO A 239 -21.41 9.10 6.71
N GLY A 240 -22.27 8.08 6.83
CA GLY A 240 -22.08 6.78 6.22
C GLY A 240 -22.27 6.84 4.70
N LEU A 241 -23.34 7.48 4.26
CA LEU A 241 -23.59 7.75 2.85
C LEU A 241 -22.50 8.67 2.27
N LEU A 242 -22.09 9.72 2.98
CA LEU A 242 -21.02 10.62 2.52
C LEU A 242 -19.71 9.86 2.28
N ALA A 243 -19.33 8.98 3.20
CA ALA A 243 -18.15 8.14 3.03
C ALA A 243 -18.30 7.17 1.85
N GLU A 244 -19.50 6.62 1.63
CA GLU A 244 -19.77 5.75 0.48
C GLU A 244 -19.68 6.52 -0.84
N VAL A 245 -20.36 7.66 -0.97
CA VAL A 245 -20.35 8.52 -2.17
C VAL A 245 -18.94 9.01 -2.48
N ALA A 246 -18.18 9.44 -1.48
CA ALA A 246 -16.76 9.79 -1.63
C ALA A 246 -15.90 8.60 -2.10
N GLY A 247 -16.31 7.38 -1.80
CA GLY A 247 -15.71 6.14 -2.30
C GLY A 247 -16.17 5.73 -3.70
N LEU A 248 -17.21 6.35 -4.28
CA LEU A 248 -17.70 6.01 -5.62
C LEU A 248 -17.06 6.85 -6.73
N VAL A 249 -16.45 7.99 -6.40
CA VAL A 249 -15.90 8.93 -7.38
C VAL A 249 -14.44 9.27 -7.11
N GLU A 250 -13.67 9.51 -8.17
CA GLU A 250 -12.33 10.08 -8.08
C GLU A 250 -12.34 11.61 -8.17
N TRP A 251 -13.35 12.19 -8.82
CA TRP A 251 -13.56 13.64 -8.95
C TRP A 251 -15.02 13.98 -8.60
N PRO A 252 -15.28 14.55 -7.42
CA PRO A 252 -16.64 14.90 -7.04
C PRO A 252 -17.17 16.07 -7.86
N VAL A 253 -18.39 15.93 -8.36
CA VAL A 253 -19.19 17.00 -8.97
C VAL A 253 -20.60 16.85 -8.41
N VAL A 254 -21.04 17.81 -7.59
CA VAL A 254 -22.39 17.77 -7.01
C VAL A 254 -23.40 18.29 -8.02
N LEU A 255 -24.50 17.54 -8.17
CA LEU A 255 -25.63 17.91 -9.02
C LEU A 255 -26.89 17.88 -8.17
N MET A 256 -27.77 18.86 -8.39
CA MET A 256 -29.10 18.89 -7.81
C MET A 256 -30.14 18.68 -8.90
N GLY A 257 -31.08 17.77 -8.65
CA GLY A 257 -32.17 17.45 -9.56
C GLY A 257 -33.49 17.37 -8.80
N ALA A 258 -34.58 17.68 -9.49
CA ALA A 258 -35.94 17.46 -8.99
C ALA A 258 -36.43 16.07 -9.41
N ILE A 259 -37.22 15.45 -8.55
CA ILE A 259 -37.92 14.19 -8.84
C ILE A 259 -39.34 14.57 -9.24
N ASP A 260 -39.85 13.96 -10.30
CA ASP A 260 -41.21 14.23 -10.80
C ASP A 260 -42.26 13.87 -9.74
N ASP A 261 -43.31 14.67 -9.64
CA ASP A 261 -44.36 14.54 -8.62
C ASP A 261 -45.05 13.17 -8.71
N ASP A 262 -45.19 12.63 -9.92
CA ASP A 262 -45.74 11.30 -10.18
C ASP A 262 -44.95 10.17 -9.48
N PHE A 263 -43.66 10.37 -9.18
CA PHE A 263 -42.83 9.41 -8.45
C PHE A 263 -42.85 9.61 -6.93
N LEU A 264 -43.46 10.69 -6.42
CA LEU A 264 -43.52 11.02 -5.00
C LEU A 264 -44.77 10.49 -4.29
N GLU A 265 -45.65 9.79 -5.00
CA GLU A 265 -46.87 9.19 -4.42
C GLU A 265 -46.59 8.01 -3.47
N LEU A 266 -45.37 7.45 -3.51
CA LEU A 266 -44.97 6.34 -2.65
C LEU A 266 -44.75 6.80 -1.20
N PRO A 267 -44.89 5.89 -0.21
CA PRO A 267 -44.58 6.23 1.18
C PRO A 267 -43.15 6.79 1.33
N PRO A 268 -42.95 7.84 2.15
CA PRO A 268 -41.65 8.48 2.31
C PRO A 268 -40.51 7.52 2.65
N GLU A 269 -40.77 6.48 3.44
CA GLU A 269 -39.77 5.49 3.85
C GLU A 269 -39.27 4.66 2.65
N VAL A 270 -40.16 4.35 1.70
CA VAL A 270 -39.82 3.62 0.47
C VAL A 270 -38.97 4.51 -0.44
N LEU A 271 -39.36 5.78 -0.57
CA LEU A 271 -38.62 6.78 -1.34
C LEU A 271 -37.22 6.99 -0.79
N GLN A 272 -37.09 7.29 0.50
CA GLN A 272 -35.81 7.52 1.16
C GLN A 272 -34.89 6.30 1.08
N THR A 273 -35.42 5.10 1.34
CA THR A 273 -34.63 3.87 1.26
C THR A 273 -34.11 3.65 -0.16
N SER A 274 -34.97 3.80 -1.17
CA SER A 274 -34.57 3.63 -2.57
C SER A 274 -33.54 4.68 -3.02
N MET A 275 -33.78 5.95 -2.68
CA MET A 275 -32.88 7.06 -3.01
C MET A 275 -31.52 6.91 -2.36
N LYS A 276 -31.47 6.51 -1.09
CA LYS A 276 -30.21 6.32 -0.36
C LYS A 276 -29.48 5.06 -0.79
N GLU A 277 -30.15 3.91 -0.82
CA GLU A 277 -29.48 2.61 -1.04
C GLU A 277 -29.11 2.39 -2.50
N HIS A 278 -29.95 2.83 -3.45
CA HIS A 278 -29.75 2.57 -4.87
C HIS A 278 -29.22 3.77 -5.65
N GLN A 279 -29.65 4.99 -5.32
CA GLN A 279 -29.26 6.19 -6.06
C GLN A 279 -28.17 7.01 -5.37
N LYS A 280 -27.89 6.73 -4.10
CA LYS A 280 -26.87 7.40 -3.28
C LYS A 280 -27.10 8.91 -3.16
N PHE A 281 -28.37 9.31 -3.00
CA PHE A 281 -28.79 10.70 -2.82
C PHE A 281 -28.78 11.12 -1.36
N PHE A 282 -28.43 12.39 -1.13
CA PHE A 282 -28.59 13.09 0.14
C PHE A 282 -29.95 13.78 0.25
#